data_AF-A0A7W1B6L9-F1
#
_entry.id   AF-A0A7W1B6L9-F1
#
_cell.length_a   1.000
_cell.length_b   1.000
_cell.length_c   1.000
_cell.angle_alpha   90.00
_cell.angle_beta   90.00
_cell.angle_gamma   90.00
#
_symmetry.space_group_name_H-M   'P 1'
#
loop_
_entity.id
_entity.type
_entity.pdbx_description
1 polymer ?
#
loop_
_entity_poly.entity_id
_entity_poly.type
_entity_poly.pdbx_seq_one_letter_code
_entity_poly.pdbx_strand_id
1 'polypeptide(L)'
;PFGDASPVETLQLQARQRPLPLTQIRRDLPPAVDAVLLPSMDPDPSCRPQSARELAKALSDALATPEDSDGKPKPKPRQTIEFTAPRPTAPVRNSSLRGRTPAVPSSRGVLFRSAYEVLGARRGSAWVGDISAKFPELATALGPQSSAMAWHPTTAFISVLESLGKDESERRTFASQLGRTALESSFGQFYGANPSTATPAQVLRASDLFWSSYHTWGTASVSARDTDADFTLTKGIASSLLCASTAGLLAGVVVRAGGLKVSVDHSLCIADGANRCVFHLSWQLAGDNDVLENSQTIRGVLID
;
A
#
# COMPACT_ATOMS: atom_id res chain seq x y z
N PRO A 1 -9.42 -6.78 -17.99
CA PRO A 1 -10.41 -7.31 -18.96
C PRO A 1 -11.68 -6.45 -19.10
N PHE A 2 -12.04 -5.60 -18.12
CA PHE A 2 -13.27 -4.77 -18.16
C PHE A 2 -13.03 -3.26 -18.39
N GLY A 3 -11.84 -2.85 -18.85
CA GLY A 3 -11.53 -1.45 -19.16
C GLY A 3 -11.50 -0.50 -17.95
N ASP A 4 -11.87 0.77 -18.18
CA ASP A 4 -11.89 1.87 -17.20
C ASP A 4 -13.22 1.98 -16.43
N ALA A 5 -13.95 0.88 -16.25
CA ALA A 5 -15.25 0.85 -15.58
C ALA A 5 -15.14 1.27 -14.10
N SER A 6 -16.16 1.96 -13.58
CA SER A 6 -16.26 2.26 -12.14
C SER A 6 -16.34 0.96 -11.31
N PRO A 7 -16.07 0.97 -9.99
CA PRO A 7 -16.14 -0.26 -9.17
C PRO A 7 -17.50 -0.97 -9.21
N VAL A 8 -18.60 -0.20 -9.22
CA VAL A 8 -19.98 -0.75 -9.31
C VAL A 8 -20.25 -1.32 -10.70
N GLU A 9 -19.81 -0.61 -11.74
CA GLU A 9 -19.93 -1.06 -13.12
C GLU A 9 -19.08 -2.31 -13.37
N THR A 10 -17.88 -2.39 -12.81
CA THR A 10 -17.01 -3.57 -12.87
C THR A 10 -17.69 -4.79 -12.25
N LEU A 11 -18.36 -4.65 -11.11
CA LEU A 11 -19.14 -5.73 -10.50
C LEU A 11 -20.33 -6.15 -11.39
N GLN A 12 -21.02 -5.19 -12.01
CA GLN A 12 -22.10 -5.47 -12.95
C GLN A 12 -21.61 -6.18 -14.21
N LEU A 13 -20.46 -5.78 -14.74
CA LEU A 13 -19.82 -6.39 -15.90
C LEU A 13 -19.34 -7.81 -15.55
N GLN A 14 -18.74 -8.03 -14.38
CA GLN A 14 -18.38 -9.37 -13.91
C GLN A 14 -19.58 -10.29 -13.73
N ALA A 15 -20.73 -9.75 -13.30
CA ALA A 15 -21.94 -10.52 -13.11
C ALA A 15 -22.66 -10.88 -14.42
N ARG A 16 -22.47 -10.11 -15.49
CA ARG A 16 -23.30 -10.19 -16.72
C ARG A 16 -22.53 -10.48 -18.00
N GLN A 17 -21.24 -10.16 -18.03
CA GLN A 17 -20.44 -10.21 -19.25
C GLN A 17 -19.29 -11.18 -19.09
N ARG A 18 -19.11 -12.03 -20.09
CA ARG A 18 -17.93 -12.88 -20.18
C ARG A 18 -16.70 -11.99 -20.47
N PRO A 19 -15.61 -12.12 -19.71
CA PRO A 19 -14.40 -11.35 -19.95
C PRO A 19 -13.80 -11.70 -21.32
N LEU A 20 -13.08 -10.73 -21.91
CA LEU A 20 -12.33 -10.97 -23.13
C LEU A 20 -11.20 -11.99 -22.89
N PRO A 21 -10.87 -12.83 -23.89
CA PRO A 21 -9.72 -13.72 -23.84
C PRO A 21 -8.44 -12.93 -23.54
N LEU A 22 -7.58 -13.46 -22.67
CA LEU A 22 -6.35 -12.79 -22.26
C LEU A 22 -5.36 -12.66 -23.42
N THR A 23 -5.39 -13.59 -24.40
CA THR A 23 -4.58 -13.50 -25.62
C THR A 23 -4.88 -12.27 -26.47
N GLN A 24 -6.07 -11.68 -26.37
CA GLN A 24 -6.38 -10.42 -27.06
C GLN A 24 -5.60 -9.23 -26.47
N ILE A 25 -5.26 -9.30 -25.17
CA ILE A 25 -4.50 -8.28 -24.45
C ILE A 25 -3.00 -8.62 -24.46
N ARG A 26 -2.67 -9.91 -24.36
CA ARG A 26 -1.31 -10.48 -24.26
C ARG A 26 -1.12 -11.57 -25.31
N ARG A 27 -0.79 -11.16 -26.54
CA ARG A 27 -0.61 -12.06 -27.70
C ARG A 27 0.55 -13.06 -27.54
N ASP A 28 1.40 -12.86 -26.53
CA ASP A 28 2.51 -13.75 -26.18
C ASP A 28 2.09 -14.97 -25.35
N LEU A 29 0.83 -15.05 -24.93
CA LEU A 29 0.33 -16.20 -24.18
C LEU A 29 -0.20 -17.31 -25.09
N PRO A 30 0.02 -18.58 -24.75
CA PRO A 30 -0.61 -19.69 -25.45
C PRO A 30 -2.14 -19.60 -25.37
N PRO A 31 -2.88 -19.91 -26.45
CA PRO A 31 -4.35 -19.98 -26.42
C PRO A 31 -4.90 -20.96 -25.36
N ALA A 32 -4.11 -21.98 -24.99
CA ALA A 32 -4.45 -22.91 -23.91
C ALA A 32 -4.66 -22.21 -22.55
N VAL A 33 -3.99 -21.07 -22.32
CA VAL A 33 -4.19 -20.26 -21.10
C VAL A 33 -5.60 -19.68 -21.05
N ASP A 34 -6.16 -19.24 -22.19
CA ASP A 34 -7.54 -18.74 -22.24
C ASP A 34 -8.56 -19.84 -21.96
N ALA A 35 -8.29 -21.06 -22.42
CA ALA A 35 -9.14 -22.21 -22.14
C ALA A 35 -9.26 -22.54 -20.63
N VAL A 36 -8.28 -22.13 -19.83
CA VAL A 36 -8.29 -22.28 -18.36
C VAL A 36 -8.89 -21.04 -17.68
N LEU A 37 -8.50 -19.84 -18.09
CA LEU A 37 -8.87 -18.61 -17.41
C LEU A 37 -10.32 -18.17 -17.70
N LEU A 38 -10.83 -18.41 -18.90
CA LEU A 38 -12.21 -18.02 -19.23
C LEU A 38 -13.26 -18.78 -18.41
N PRO A 39 -13.21 -20.12 -18.27
CA PRO A 39 -14.13 -20.84 -17.38
C PRO A 39 -13.98 -20.42 -15.91
N SER A 40 -12.77 -20.11 -15.46
CA SER A 40 -12.50 -19.65 -14.08
C SER A 40 -13.19 -18.33 -13.73
N MET A 41 -13.59 -17.56 -14.73
CA MET A 41 -14.31 -16.29 -14.59
C MET A 41 -15.77 -16.37 -15.08
N ASP A 42 -16.30 -17.57 -15.33
CA ASP A 42 -17.68 -17.72 -15.79
C ASP A 42 -18.67 -17.20 -14.72
N PRO A 43 -19.71 -16.43 -15.05
CA PRO A 43 -20.71 -15.99 -14.07
C PRO A 43 -21.36 -17.15 -13.30
N ASP A 44 -21.51 -18.32 -13.92
CA ASP A 44 -22.01 -19.53 -13.28
C ASP A 44 -20.90 -20.23 -12.47
N PRO A 45 -21.02 -20.36 -11.12
CA PRO A 45 -20.03 -21.04 -10.29
C PRO A 45 -19.82 -22.51 -10.64
N SER A 46 -20.82 -23.18 -11.22
CA SER A 46 -20.72 -24.60 -11.62
C SER A 46 -19.81 -24.81 -12.83
N CYS A 47 -19.59 -23.77 -13.63
CA CYS A 47 -18.67 -23.77 -14.78
C CYS A 47 -17.21 -23.47 -14.39
N ARG A 48 -16.96 -23.11 -13.13
CA ARG A 48 -15.62 -22.78 -12.62
C ARG A 48 -14.89 -24.02 -12.10
N PRO A 49 -13.55 -23.99 -12.01
CA PRO A 49 -12.82 -24.96 -11.20
C PRO A 49 -13.34 -24.95 -9.76
N GLN A 50 -13.60 -26.13 -9.22
CA GLN A 50 -14.21 -26.28 -7.90
C GLN A 50 -13.19 -26.18 -6.77
N SER A 51 -11.89 -26.11 -7.09
CA SER A 51 -10.82 -25.90 -6.12
C SER A 51 -9.63 -25.12 -6.69
N ALA A 52 -8.88 -24.46 -5.80
CA ALA A 52 -7.63 -23.80 -6.17
C ALA A 52 -6.60 -24.78 -6.76
N ARG A 53 -6.58 -26.03 -6.28
CA ARG A 53 -5.69 -27.09 -6.77
C ARG A 53 -6.00 -27.47 -8.22
N GLU A 54 -7.29 -27.57 -8.56
CA GLU A 54 -7.76 -27.87 -9.91
C GLU A 54 -7.36 -26.75 -10.88
N LEU A 55 -7.60 -25.49 -10.52
CA LEU A 55 -7.17 -24.33 -11.31
C LEU A 55 -5.65 -24.30 -11.51
N ALA A 56 -4.87 -24.49 -10.42
CA ALA A 56 -3.41 -24.49 -10.49
C ALA A 56 -2.88 -25.59 -11.41
N LYS A 57 -3.46 -26.79 -11.33
CA LYS A 57 -3.11 -27.90 -12.22
C LYS A 57 -3.43 -27.58 -13.68
N ALA A 58 -4.66 -27.13 -13.97
CA ALA A 58 -5.08 -26.78 -15.32
C ALA A 58 -4.19 -25.70 -15.94
N LEU A 59 -3.83 -24.67 -15.17
CA LEU A 59 -2.94 -23.60 -15.63
C LEU A 59 -1.51 -24.09 -15.85
N SER A 60 -1.00 -24.95 -14.97
CA SER A 60 0.31 -25.58 -15.14
C SER A 60 0.37 -26.43 -16.40
N ASP A 61 -0.66 -27.24 -16.66
CA ASP A 61 -0.74 -28.09 -17.86
C ASP A 61 -0.82 -27.21 -19.13
N ALA A 62 -1.61 -26.13 -19.11
CA ALA A 62 -1.72 -25.17 -20.22
C ALA A 62 -0.39 -24.43 -20.53
N LEU A 63 0.42 -24.15 -19.52
CA LEU A 63 1.74 -23.52 -19.69
C LEU A 63 2.84 -24.52 -20.05
N ALA A 64 2.69 -25.78 -19.66
CA ALA A 64 3.64 -26.86 -19.93
C ALA A 64 3.48 -27.46 -21.33
N THR A 65 2.35 -27.22 -22.00
CA THR A 65 2.10 -27.72 -23.35
C THR A 65 3.18 -27.13 -24.27
N PRO A 66 4.14 -27.93 -24.75
CA PRO A 66 5.13 -27.45 -25.70
C PRO A 66 4.35 -27.00 -26.93
N GLU A 67 4.59 -25.78 -27.42
CA GLU A 67 4.15 -25.41 -28.75
C GLU A 67 4.90 -26.32 -29.75
N ASP A 68 4.34 -27.50 -30.00
CA ASP A 68 4.89 -28.46 -30.94
C ASP A 68 4.83 -27.83 -32.34
N SER A 69 6.03 -27.38 -32.75
CA SER A 69 6.65 -27.74 -34.02
C SER A 69 5.90 -27.35 -35.28
N ASP A 70 5.74 -26.05 -35.50
CA ASP A 70 5.40 -25.51 -36.82
C ASP A 70 6.37 -24.41 -37.23
N GLY A 71 7.68 -24.70 -37.16
CA GLY A 71 8.78 -23.99 -37.84
C GLY A 71 8.85 -22.46 -37.68
N LYS A 72 8.07 -21.86 -36.78
CA LYS A 72 7.97 -20.41 -36.67
C LYS A 72 9.27 -19.87 -36.06
N PRO A 73 9.83 -18.80 -36.65
CA PRO A 73 11.10 -18.25 -36.24
C PRO A 73 11.07 -17.93 -34.74
N LYS A 74 12.13 -18.37 -34.04
CA LYS A 74 12.38 -18.05 -32.62
C LYS A 74 11.94 -16.62 -32.34
N PRO A 75 11.09 -16.37 -31.33
CA PRO A 75 10.67 -15.01 -31.00
C PRO A 75 11.93 -14.17 -30.80
N LYS A 76 12.04 -13.09 -31.60
CA LYS A 76 13.14 -12.13 -31.47
C LYS A 76 13.23 -11.73 -29.99
N PRO A 77 14.44 -11.59 -29.42
CA PRO A 77 14.61 -11.10 -28.05
C PRO A 77 13.71 -9.89 -27.89
N ARG A 78 12.86 -9.99 -26.87
CA ARG A 78 11.81 -9.04 -26.52
C ARG A 78 12.38 -7.64 -26.72
N GLN A 79 11.90 -6.92 -27.72
CA GLN A 79 12.17 -5.49 -27.79
C GLN A 79 11.61 -4.95 -26.49
N THR A 80 12.49 -4.50 -25.60
CA THR A 80 12.12 -3.65 -24.48
C THR A 80 11.40 -2.49 -25.14
N ILE A 81 10.07 -2.53 -25.14
CA ILE A 81 9.27 -1.36 -25.46
C ILE A 81 9.68 -0.40 -24.34
N GLU A 82 10.56 0.55 -24.67
CA GLU A 82 10.77 1.73 -23.86
C GLU A 82 9.40 2.39 -23.78
N PHE A 83 8.66 2.03 -22.74
CA PHE A 83 7.60 2.87 -22.24
C PHE A 83 8.33 4.11 -21.74
N THR A 84 8.46 5.10 -22.62
CA THR A 84 8.64 6.48 -22.20
C THR A 84 7.45 6.75 -21.29
N ALA A 85 7.66 6.58 -19.98
CA ALA A 85 6.62 6.77 -18.99
C ALA A 85 5.97 8.12 -19.31
N PRO A 86 4.67 8.16 -19.63
CA PRO A 86 4.02 9.43 -19.94
C PRO A 86 4.36 10.37 -18.80
N ARG A 87 5.04 11.47 -19.16
CA ARG A 87 5.42 12.54 -18.23
C ARG A 87 4.18 12.78 -17.38
N PRO A 88 4.20 12.57 -16.05
CA PRO A 88 3.00 12.52 -15.24
C PRO A 88 2.16 13.74 -15.58
N THR A 89 1.08 13.52 -16.32
CA THR A 89 0.09 14.54 -16.60
C THR A 89 -0.33 15.03 -15.23
N ALA A 90 -0.27 16.36 -15.04
CA ALA A 90 -0.43 17.01 -13.75
C ALA A 90 -1.47 16.26 -12.90
N PRO A 91 -1.14 15.90 -11.64
CA PRO A 91 -1.94 14.99 -10.84
C PRO A 91 -3.40 15.41 -10.97
N VAL A 92 -4.24 14.50 -11.48
CA VAL A 92 -5.68 14.73 -11.60
C VAL A 92 -6.12 15.20 -10.23
N ARG A 93 -6.37 16.51 -10.09
CA ARG A 93 -6.82 17.10 -8.84
C ARG A 93 -8.18 16.49 -8.63
N ASN A 94 -8.25 15.45 -7.79
CA ASN A 94 -9.49 14.87 -7.28
C ASN A 94 -10.18 15.92 -6.41
N SER A 95 -10.78 16.89 -7.10
CA SER A 95 -11.48 18.05 -6.56
C SER A 95 -12.70 17.58 -5.76
N SER A 96 -13.24 16.41 -6.12
CA SER A 96 -14.37 15.75 -5.48
C SER A 96 -14.06 15.16 -4.09
N LEU A 97 -12.79 14.94 -3.73
CA LEU A 97 -12.43 14.45 -2.38
C LEU A 97 -12.28 15.57 -1.35
N ARG A 98 -12.32 16.84 -1.77
CA ARG A 98 -12.27 18.00 -0.87
C ARG A 98 -13.67 18.29 -0.30
N GLY A 99 -14.18 17.35 0.50
CA GLY A 99 -15.22 17.69 1.47
C GLY A 99 -14.74 18.84 2.38
N ARG A 100 -15.68 19.59 2.95
CA ARG A 100 -15.39 20.69 3.88
C ARG A 100 -14.37 20.22 4.94
N THR A 101 -13.18 20.83 4.96
CA THR A 101 -12.15 20.49 5.94
C THR A 101 -12.72 20.73 7.35
N PRO A 102 -12.69 19.74 8.24
CA PRO A 102 -13.14 19.94 9.62
C PRO A 102 -12.33 21.04 10.31
N ALA A 103 -12.99 21.77 11.21
CA ALA A 103 -12.37 22.86 11.98
C ALA A 103 -11.36 22.35 13.03
N VAL A 104 -11.47 21.08 13.42
CA VAL A 104 -10.59 20.42 14.38
C VAL A 104 -9.55 19.55 13.67
N PRO A 105 -8.36 19.34 14.26
CA PRO A 105 -7.41 18.35 13.79
C PRO A 105 -8.06 16.98 13.64
N SER A 106 -8.11 16.46 12.42
CA SER A 106 -8.79 15.22 12.08
C SER A 106 -7.88 14.26 11.33
N SER A 107 -8.17 12.99 11.52
CA SER A 107 -7.51 11.91 10.82
C SER A 107 -8.54 11.03 10.12
N ARG A 108 -8.11 10.40 9.04
CA ARG A 108 -8.99 9.70 8.12
C ARG A 108 -9.45 8.35 8.70
N GLY A 109 -10.71 7.99 8.43
CA GLY A 109 -11.39 6.80 8.96
C GLY A 109 -10.68 5.49 8.67
N VAL A 110 -9.89 5.41 7.61
CA VAL A 110 -9.03 4.26 7.33
C VAL A 110 -8.12 3.91 8.52
N LEU A 111 -7.57 4.90 9.23
CA LEU A 111 -6.71 4.63 10.38
C LEU A 111 -7.47 3.93 11.52
N PHE A 112 -8.73 4.34 11.74
CA PHE A 112 -9.63 3.72 12.71
C PHE A 112 -10.06 2.33 12.28
N ARG A 113 -10.36 2.15 10.99
CA ARG A 113 -10.72 0.84 10.43
C ARG A 113 -9.57 -0.15 10.52
N SER A 114 -8.34 0.26 10.21
CA SER A 114 -7.17 -0.60 10.41
C SER A 114 -6.96 -0.93 11.88
N ALA A 115 -7.33 -0.04 12.80
CA ALA A 115 -7.25 -0.32 14.23
C ALA A 115 -8.28 -1.38 14.63
N TYR A 116 -9.51 -1.23 14.14
CA TYR A 116 -10.55 -2.24 14.31
C TYR A 116 -10.14 -3.60 13.73
N GLU A 117 -9.57 -3.65 12.52
CA GLU A 117 -9.16 -4.90 11.88
C GLU A 117 -8.01 -5.58 12.65
N VAL A 118 -6.96 -4.84 13.00
CA VAL A 118 -5.79 -5.39 13.71
C VAL A 118 -6.12 -5.77 15.15
N LEU A 119 -6.85 -4.91 15.86
CA LEU A 119 -7.13 -5.09 17.29
C LEU A 119 -8.36 -5.95 17.54
N GLY A 120 -9.39 -5.84 16.70
CA GLY A 120 -10.54 -6.74 16.74
C GLY A 120 -10.13 -8.19 16.52
N ALA A 121 -9.19 -8.45 15.60
CA ALA A 121 -8.64 -9.79 15.40
C ALA A 121 -7.85 -10.32 16.63
N ARG A 122 -7.16 -9.44 17.36
CA ARG A 122 -6.29 -9.84 18.49
C ARG A 122 -7.00 -9.87 19.85
N ARG A 123 -7.92 -8.93 20.09
CA ARG A 123 -8.58 -8.68 21.38
C ARG A 123 -10.08 -8.95 21.37
N GLY A 124 -10.63 -9.28 20.21
CA GLY A 124 -12.06 -9.54 20.05
C GLY A 124 -12.92 -8.28 20.11
N SER A 125 -14.23 -8.47 19.95
CA SER A 125 -15.24 -7.39 19.97
C SER A 125 -15.40 -6.73 21.34
N ALA A 126 -15.02 -7.41 22.43
CA ALA A 126 -15.07 -6.88 23.79
C ALA A 126 -14.22 -5.59 23.93
N TRP A 127 -13.02 -5.58 23.34
CA TRP A 127 -12.16 -4.39 23.36
C TRP A 127 -12.82 -3.17 22.70
N VAL A 128 -13.55 -3.37 21.60
CA VAL A 128 -14.29 -2.28 20.93
C VAL A 128 -15.40 -1.77 21.83
N GLY A 129 -16.11 -2.66 22.53
CA GLY A 129 -17.11 -2.30 23.53
C GLY A 129 -16.51 -1.47 24.67
N ASP A 130 -15.43 -1.95 25.26
CA ASP A 130 -14.74 -1.30 26.39
C ASP A 130 -14.23 0.10 26.02
N ILE A 131 -13.56 0.22 24.85
CA ILE A 131 -13.01 1.50 24.42
C ILE A 131 -14.12 2.49 24.01
N SER A 132 -15.21 2.00 23.41
CA SER A 132 -16.37 2.83 23.06
C SER A 132 -17.14 3.29 24.29
N ALA A 133 -17.20 2.48 25.35
CA ALA A 133 -17.79 2.89 26.62
C ALA A 133 -16.96 3.98 27.31
N LYS A 134 -15.62 3.90 27.22
CA LYS A 134 -14.71 4.91 27.76
C LYS A 134 -14.68 6.20 26.93
N PHE A 135 -14.82 6.09 25.61
CA PHE A 135 -14.77 7.19 24.65
C PHE A 135 -15.93 7.06 23.66
N PRO A 136 -17.12 7.62 23.97
CA PRO A 136 -18.33 7.45 23.15
C PRO A 136 -18.16 7.84 21.68
N GLU A 137 -17.31 8.82 21.37
CA GLU A 137 -16.98 9.23 20.01
C GLU A 137 -16.32 8.12 19.17
N LEU A 138 -15.68 7.14 19.81
CA LEU A 138 -15.06 6.00 19.13
C LEU A 138 -16.06 4.95 18.67
N ALA A 139 -17.26 4.90 19.25
CA ALA A 139 -18.30 3.96 18.82
C ALA A 139 -18.61 4.12 17.32
N THR A 140 -18.71 5.36 16.86
CA THR A 140 -18.94 5.69 15.45
C THR A 140 -17.68 5.44 14.62
N ALA A 141 -16.50 5.82 15.12
CA ALA A 141 -15.26 5.76 14.35
C ALA A 141 -14.74 4.33 14.12
N LEU A 142 -14.88 3.45 15.12
CA LEU A 142 -14.48 2.04 15.09
C LEU A 142 -15.60 1.09 14.64
N GLY A 143 -16.82 1.61 14.44
CA GLY A 143 -17.94 0.80 14.00
C GLY A 143 -17.69 0.15 12.63
N PRO A 144 -18.23 -1.06 12.36
CA PRO A 144 -18.03 -1.75 11.08
C PRO A 144 -18.62 -0.99 9.87
N GLN A 145 -19.52 -0.04 10.12
CA GLN A 145 -20.12 0.83 9.11
C GLN A 145 -19.37 2.17 8.94
N SER A 146 -18.28 2.38 9.67
CA SER A 146 -17.46 3.58 9.57
C SER A 146 -16.82 3.66 8.18
N SER A 147 -17.07 4.74 7.46
CA SER A 147 -16.45 4.96 6.16
C SER A 147 -14.95 5.19 6.32
N ALA A 148 -14.14 4.46 5.56
CA ALA A 148 -12.69 4.68 5.50
C ALA A 148 -12.34 6.12 5.07
N MET A 149 -13.25 6.82 4.38
CA MET A 149 -13.06 8.19 3.91
C MET A 149 -13.56 9.26 4.90
N ALA A 150 -14.28 8.87 5.96
CA ALA A 150 -14.78 9.81 6.96
C ALA A 150 -13.63 10.51 7.70
N TRP A 151 -13.85 11.74 8.13
CA TRP A 151 -12.94 12.47 9.00
C TRP A 151 -13.39 12.30 10.45
N HIS A 152 -12.47 11.90 11.33
CA HIS A 152 -12.72 11.79 12.77
C HIS A 152 -11.69 12.64 13.54
N PRO A 153 -12.02 13.17 14.73
CA PRO A 153 -11.06 13.91 15.56
C PRO A 153 -9.79 13.10 15.81
N THR A 154 -8.63 13.72 15.66
CA THR A 154 -7.33 13.04 15.87
C THR A 154 -7.11 12.67 17.33
N THR A 155 -7.70 13.42 18.26
CA THR A 155 -7.74 13.07 19.69
C THR A 155 -8.39 11.71 19.92
N ALA A 156 -9.44 11.37 19.17
CA ALA A 156 -10.05 10.05 19.23
C ALA A 156 -9.08 8.96 18.75
N PHE A 157 -8.31 9.22 17.68
CA PHE A 157 -7.28 8.29 17.22
C PHE A 157 -6.16 8.11 18.27
N ILE A 158 -5.75 9.18 18.94
CA ILE A 158 -4.81 9.10 20.08
C ILE A 158 -5.37 8.18 21.17
N SER A 159 -6.65 8.32 21.55
CA SER A 159 -7.29 7.44 22.53
C SER A 159 -7.26 5.97 22.12
N VAL A 160 -7.42 5.67 20.83
CA VAL A 160 -7.24 4.30 20.28
C VAL A 160 -5.81 3.84 20.51
N LEU A 161 -4.81 4.65 20.16
CA LEU A 161 -3.40 4.29 20.33
C LEU A 161 -3.01 4.09 21.81
N GLU A 162 -3.53 4.92 22.70
CA GLU A 162 -3.27 4.81 24.14
C GLU A 162 -3.86 3.54 24.75
N SER A 163 -4.89 2.95 24.13
CA SER A 163 -5.49 1.68 24.55
C SER A 163 -4.70 0.43 24.14
N LEU A 164 -3.67 0.57 23.28
CA LEU A 164 -2.97 -0.54 22.64
C LEU A 164 -2.17 -1.44 23.58
N GLY A 165 -1.96 -1.07 24.84
CA GLY A 165 -1.17 -1.85 25.79
C GLY A 165 -0.89 -1.07 27.07
N LYS A 166 -0.26 -1.74 28.04
CA LYS A 166 0.21 -1.07 29.27
C LYS A 166 1.62 -0.53 29.10
N ASP A 167 2.46 -1.27 28.37
CA ASP A 167 3.85 -0.89 28.11
C ASP A 167 3.94 0.15 26.98
N GLU A 168 4.84 1.12 27.12
CA GLU A 168 5.01 2.18 26.12
C GLU A 168 5.69 1.68 24.84
N SER A 169 6.70 0.81 24.96
CA SER A 169 7.40 0.25 23.80
C SER A 169 6.48 -0.63 22.96
N GLU A 170 5.64 -1.43 23.63
CA GLU A 170 4.58 -2.22 23.01
C GLU A 170 3.59 -1.31 22.25
N ARG A 171 3.07 -0.26 22.90
CA ARG A 171 2.14 0.70 22.26
C ARG A 171 2.76 1.38 21.04
N ARG A 172 4.02 1.80 21.09
CA ARG A 172 4.72 2.41 19.95
C ARG A 172 4.88 1.42 18.80
N THR A 173 5.26 0.18 19.10
CA THR A 173 5.38 -0.89 18.10
C THR A 173 4.04 -1.14 17.41
N PHE A 174 2.95 -1.24 18.17
CA PHE A 174 1.61 -1.38 17.62
C PHE A 174 1.15 -0.19 16.81
N ALA A 175 1.39 1.04 17.28
CA ALA A 175 1.06 2.25 16.54
C ALA A 175 1.78 2.26 15.18
N SER A 176 3.07 1.89 15.14
CA SER A 176 3.82 1.75 13.89
C SER A 176 3.24 0.68 12.97
N GLN A 177 2.87 -0.50 13.50
CA GLN A 177 2.21 -1.54 12.69
C GLN A 177 0.89 -1.03 12.10
N LEU A 178 0.10 -0.33 12.90
CA LEU A 178 -1.18 0.23 12.50
C LEU A 178 -1.05 1.23 11.35
N GLY A 179 -0.12 2.19 11.47
CA GLY A 179 0.14 3.17 10.42
C GLY A 179 0.54 2.50 9.09
N ARG A 180 1.36 1.45 9.17
CA ARG A 180 1.74 0.65 8.00
C ARG A 180 0.55 -0.06 7.37
N THR A 181 -0.25 -0.78 8.17
CA THR A 181 -1.45 -1.50 7.69
C THR A 181 -2.48 -0.57 7.08
N ALA A 182 -2.67 0.62 7.66
CA ALA A 182 -3.60 1.60 7.11
C ALA A 182 -3.19 2.10 5.74
N LEU A 183 -1.89 2.32 5.52
CA LEU A 183 -1.39 2.67 4.21
C LEU A 183 -1.54 1.50 3.22
N GLU A 184 -1.15 0.29 3.61
CA GLU A 184 -1.23 -0.90 2.76
C GLU A 184 -2.67 -1.15 2.25
N SER A 185 -3.67 -0.95 3.11
CA SER A 185 -5.08 -1.18 2.76
C SER A 185 -5.73 -0.06 1.94
N SER A 186 -5.16 1.16 1.91
CA SER A 186 -5.86 2.32 1.32
C SER A 186 -5.09 3.09 0.26
N PHE A 187 -3.81 2.80 0.04
CA PHE A 187 -3.00 3.53 -0.94
C PHE A 187 -3.65 3.54 -2.33
N GLY A 188 -4.07 2.38 -2.84
CA GLY A 188 -4.70 2.28 -4.15
C GLY A 188 -6.01 3.07 -4.24
N GLN A 189 -6.78 3.13 -3.16
CA GLN A 189 -8.04 3.86 -3.09
C GLN A 189 -7.83 5.39 -3.12
N PHE A 190 -6.82 5.91 -2.43
CA PHE A 190 -6.58 7.36 -2.37
C PHE A 190 -5.90 7.91 -3.64
N TYR A 191 -4.95 7.17 -4.20
CA TYR A 191 -4.09 7.71 -5.25
C TYR A 191 -4.44 7.20 -6.64
N GLY A 192 -5.26 6.14 -6.77
CA GLY A 192 -5.64 5.56 -8.06
C GLY A 192 -4.47 5.01 -8.88
N ALA A 193 -3.26 5.03 -8.33
CA ALA A 193 -2.02 4.62 -8.98
C ALA A 193 -1.38 3.48 -8.18
N ASN A 194 -0.75 2.55 -8.89
CA ASN A 194 0.08 1.53 -8.27
C ASN A 194 1.41 2.18 -7.83
N PRO A 195 1.74 2.24 -6.53
CA PRO A 195 2.98 2.86 -6.06
C PRO A 195 4.23 2.20 -6.62
N SER A 196 4.17 0.94 -7.05
CA SER A 196 5.30 0.20 -7.59
C SER A 196 5.76 0.70 -8.97
N THR A 197 5.06 1.65 -9.59
CA THR A 197 5.47 2.26 -10.87
C THR A 197 6.39 3.46 -10.69
N ALA A 198 6.64 3.87 -9.45
CA ALA A 198 7.54 4.98 -9.09
C ALA A 198 8.56 4.51 -8.04
N THR A 199 9.72 5.16 -8.02
CA THR A 199 10.73 4.93 -6.97
C THR A 199 10.23 5.43 -5.61
N PRO A 200 10.73 4.88 -4.48
CA PRO A 200 10.38 5.39 -3.15
C PRO A 200 10.63 6.90 -3.00
N ALA A 201 11.75 7.39 -3.53
CA ALA A 201 12.09 8.81 -3.53
C ALA A 201 11.03 9.67 -4.23
N GLN A 202 10.55 9.24 -5.41
CA GLN A 202 9.51 9.93 -6.16
C GLN A 202 8.18 9.96 -5.40
N VAL A 203 7.78 8.84 -4.78
CA VAL A 203 6.53 8.77 -4.00
C VAL A 203 6.62 9.64 -2.75
N LEU A 204 7.75 9.63 -2.03
CA LEU A 204 7.95 10.45 -0.83
C LEU A 204 7.98 11.95 -1.12
N ARG A 205 8.45 12.37 -2.30
CA ARG A 205 8.39 13.79 -2.71
C ARG A 205 6.96 14.31 -2.87
N ALA A 206 5.97 13.43 -3.05
CA ALA A 206 4.54 13.76 -3.05
C ALA A 206 3.92 13.71 -1.64
N SER A 207 4.73 13.93 -0.59
CA SER A 207 4.32 13.79 0.81
C SER A 207 3.27 14.76 1.28
N ASP A 208 3.29 15.99 0.79
CA ASP A 208 2.25 16.97 1.05
C ASP A 208 0.87 16.48 0.59
N LEU A 209 0.80 15.88 -0.60
CA LEU A 209 -0.42 15.35 -1.19
C LEU A 209 -0.95 14.17 -0.38
N PHE A 210 -0.09 13.19 -0.07
CA PHE A 210 -0.58 12.04 0.69
C PHE A 210 -0.90 12.40 2.14
N TRP A 211 -0.10 13.27 2.78
CA TRP A 211 -0.34 13.68 4.15
C TRP A 211 -1.72 14.32 4.31
N SER A 212 -2.08 15.23 3.41
CA SER A 212 -3.40 15.87 3.39
C SER A 212 -4.56 14.92 3.11
N SER A 213 -4.28 13.73 2.58
CA SER A 213 -5.29 12.69 2.34
C SER A 213 -5.62 11.92 3.62
N TYR A 214 -4.67 11.79 4.55
CA TYR A 214 -4.84 11.09 5.84
C TYR A 214 -5.12 12.01 7.02
N HIS A 215 -4.64 13.25 6.97
CA HIS A 215 -4.62 14.16 8.11
C HIS A 215 -4.97 15.59 7.70
N THR A 216 -5.66 16.32 8.57
CA THR A 216 -5.92 17.76 8.41
C THR A 216 -5.00 18.64 9.28
N TRP A 217 -4.08 18.01 9.99
CA TRP A 217 -3.13 18.65 10.91
C TRP A 217 -1.70 18.47 10.43
N GLY A 218 -0.80 19.31 10.92
CA GLY A 218 0.60 19.29 10.51
C GLY A 218 0.83 19.77 9.07
N THR A 219 2.09 19.98 8.74
CA THR A 219 2.56 20.29 7.39
C THR A 219 3.80 19.44 7.13
N ALA A 220 3.65 18.52 6.18
CA ALA A 220 4.70 17.59 5.77
C ALA A 220 5.56 18.21 4.67
N SER A 221 6.87 18.00 4.77
CA SER A 221 7.83 18.24 3.70
C SER A 221 8.85 17.11 3.67
N VAL A 222 9.41 16.84 2.49
CA VAL A 222 10.40 15.78 2.30
C VAL A 222 11.58 16.28 1.49
N SER A 223 12.78 15.93 1.94
CA SER A 223 13.99 15.91 1.12
C SER A 223 14.37 14.45 0.86
N ALA A 224 14.23 13.96 -0.36
CA ALA A 224 14.48 12.55 -0.69
C ALA A 224 15.58 12.39 -1.74
N ARG A 225 16.52 11.49 -1.46
CA ARG A 225 17.53 10.95 -2.38
C ARG A 225 17.12 9.52 -2.79
N ASP A 226 17.97 8.82 -3.52
CA ASP A 226 17.60 7.53 -4.14
C ASP A 226 17.33 6.41 -3.12
N THR A 227 18.04 6.42 -2.00
CA THR A 227 18.01 5.37 -0.97
C THR A 227 17.70 5.88 0.44
N ASP A 228 17.45 7.18 0.59
CA ASP A 228 17.10 7.79 1.87
C ASP A 228 16.19 9.02 1.70
N ALA A 229 15.58 9.44 2.81
CA ALA A 229 14.82 10.69 2.87
C ALA A 229 14.73 11.26 4.27
N ASP A 230 14.63 12.58 4.36
CA ASP A 230 14.27 13.30 5.57
C ASP A 230 12.82 13.79 5.43
N PHE A 231 11.90 13.19 6.18
CA PHE A 231 10.52 13.65 6.30
C PHE A 231 10.40 14.58 7.50
N THR A 232 9.98 15.82 7.27
CA THR A 232 9.78 16.81 8.32
C THR A 232 8.30 17.11 8.47
N LEU A 233 7.81 17.06 9.72
CA LEU A 233 6.45 17.45 10.08
C LEU A 233 6.48 18.66 11.00
N THR A 234 5.96 19.78 10.52
CA THR A 234 5.77 21.00 11.33
C THR A 234 4.31 21.14 11.74
N LYS A 235 4.02 21.92 12.79
CA LYS A 235 2.63 22.13 13.30
C LYS A 235 1.90 20.81 13.63
N GLY A 236 2.66 19.78 14.00
CA GLY A 236 2.15 18.48 14.38
C GLY A 236 1.49 18.51 15.76
N ILE A 237 0.88 17.39 16.13
CA ILE A 237 0.31 17.18 17.46
C ILE A 237 1.37 16.50 18.33
N ALA A 238 1.59 17.01 19.55
CA ALA A 238 2.55 16.48 20.51
C ALA A 238 2.08 15.11 21.07
N SER A 239 2.33 14.03 20.33
CA SER A 239 2.04 12.66 20.76
C SER A 239 3.09 11.68 20.21
N SER A 240 3.81 11.00 21.10
CA SER A 240 4.82 10.00 20.73
C SER A 240 4.21 8.80 20.01
N LEU A 241 2.97 8.42 20.35
CA LEU A 241 2.23 7.35 19.69
C LEU A 241 1.79 7.75 18.27
N LEU A 242 1.35 8.99 18.05
CA LEU A 242 1.11 9.47 16.69
C LEU A 242 2.38 9.45 15.86
N CYS A 243 3.52 9.89 16.42
CA CYS A 243 4.80 9.84 15.72
C CYS A 243 5.18 8.40 15.33
N ALA A 244 4.96 7.42 16.23
CA ALA A 244 5.17 6.01 15.91
C ALA A 244 4.25 5.52 14.78
N SER A 245 2.96 5.90 14.80
CA SER A 245 2.04 5.62 13.69
C SER A 245 2.47 6.28 12.38
N THR A 246 2.98 7.51 12.43
CA THR A 246 3.52 8.21 11.26
C THR A 246 4.75 7.47 10.70
N ALA A 247 5.69 7.05 11.55
CA ALA A 247 6.85 6.27 11.12
C ALA A 247 6.43 4.98 10.40
N GLY A 248 5.42 4.28 10.93
CA GLY A 248 4.82 3.12 10.29
C GLY A 248 4.21 3.40 8.92
N LEU A 249 3.45 4.49 8.81
CA LEU A 249 2.86 4.94 7.54
C LEU A 249 3.96 5.23 6.51
N LEU A 250 5.00 5.97 6.88
CA LEU A 250 6.11 6.30 5.98
C LEU A 250 6.89 5.06 5.54
N ALA A 251 7.15 4.12 6.46
CA ALA A 251 7.76 2.84 6.12
C ALA A 251 6.91 2.06 5.11
N GLY A 252 5.59 2.05 5.30
CA GLY A 252 4.65 1.47 4.35
C GLY A 252 4.75 2.09 2.96
N VAL A 253 4.94 3.42 2.86
CA VAL A 253 5.04 4.13 1.56
C VAL A 253 6.25 3.63 0.80
N VAL A 254 7.39 3.56 1.48
CA VAL A 254 8.66 3.10 0.89
C VAL A 254 8.54 1.65 0.43
N VAL A 255 7.99 0.76 1.27
CA VAL A 255 7.79 -0.66 0.91
C VAL A 255 6.89 -0.80 -0.32
N ARG A 256 5.77 -0.06 -0.36
CA ARG A 256 4.82 -0.13 -1.48
C ARG A 256 5.40 0.42 -2.79
N ALA A 257 6.37 1.34 -2.70
CA ALA A 257 7.14 1.85 -3.83
C ALA A 257 8.34 0.95 -4.21
N GLY A 258 8.45 -0.25 -3.64
CA GLY A 258 9.49 -1.23 -3.99
C GLY A 258 10.77 -1.15 -3.14
N GLY A 259 10.80 -0.31 -2.10
CA GLY A 259 11.92 -0.27 -1.16
C GLY A 259 11.99 -1.52 -0.27
N LEU A 260 13.20 -2.00 -0.03
CA LEU A 260 13.52 -3.16 0.81
C LEU A 260 14.30 -2.72 2.06
N LYS A 261 14.34 -3.57 3.09
CA LYS A 261 15.06 -3.32 4.35
C LYS A 261 14.84 -1.90 4.91
N VAL A 262 13.60 -1.45 4.89
CA VAL A 262 13.23 -0.09 5.26
C VAL A 262 13.42 0.15 6.75
N SER A 263 14.10 1.23 7.11
CA SER A 263 14.18 1.74 8.48
C SER A 263 13.73 3.19 8.56
N VAL A 264 13.13 3.55 9.68
CA VAL A 264 12.70 4.92 10.00
C VAL A 264 13.19 5.27 11.39
N ASP A 265 14.11 6.23 11.46
CA ASP A 265 14.60 6.82 12.71
C ASP A 265 13.89 8.16 12.97
N HIS A 266 13.53 8.46 14.21
CA HIS A 266 12.80 9.66 14.59
C HIS A 266 13.67 10.52 15.51
N SER A 267 14.49 11.37 14.89
CA SER A 267 15.59 12.08 15.56
C SER A 267 15.16 13.34 16.31
N LEU A 268 14.09 14.00 15.88
CA LEU A 268 13.49 15.16 16.55
C LEU A 268 11.99 14.94 16.68
N CYS A 269 11.41 15.28 17.83
CA CYS A 269 10.03 14.97 18.17
C CYS A 269 9.34 16.13 18.88
N ILE A 270 8.15 16.52 18.40
CA ILE A 270 7.34 17.56 19.06
C ILE A 270 6.89 17.13 20.46
N ALA A 271 6.62 15.85 20.68
CA ALA A 271 6.26 15.34 22.00
C ALA A 271 7.40 15.48 23.02
N ASP A 272 8.65 15.54 22.55
CA ASP A 272 9.85 15.72 23.38
C ASP A 272 10.31 17.19 23.44
N GLY A 273 9.46 18.13 23.00
CA GLY A 273 9.70 19.57 23.08
C GLY A 273 10.38 20.20 21.85
N ALA A 274 10.65 19.44 20.78
CA ALA A 274 11.11 20.02 19.53
C ALA A 274 10.00 20.84 18.84
N ASN A 275 10.36 21.75 17.93
CA ASN A 275 9.39 22.55 17.17
C ASN A 275 8.84 21.82 15.92
N ARG A 276 9.36 20.63 15.61
CA ARG A 276 9.00 19.80 14.47
C ARG A 276 9.38 18.34 14.73
N CYS A 277 8.72 17.41 14.05
CA CYS A 277 9.18 16.04 13.98
C CYS A 277 10.08 15.85 12.75
N VAL A 278 11.17 15.11 12.88
CA VAL A 278 12.04 14.72 11.76
C VAL A 278 12.21 13.20 11.77
N PHE A 279 11.85 12.58 10.64
CA PHE A 279 11.98 11.15 10.41
C PHE A 279 13.02 10.93 9.32
N HIS A 280 14.10 10.24 9.65
CA HIS A 280 15.12 9.78 8.71
C HIS A 280 14.73 8.40 8.20
N LEU A 281 14.52 8.29 6.90
CA LEU A 281 14.17 7.06 6.21
C LEU A 281 15.37 6.55 5.44
N SER A 282 15.60 5.24 5.45
CA SER A 282 16.55 4.58 4.55
C SER A 282 16.01 3.25 4.05
N TRP A 283 16.40 2.87 2.83
CA TRP A 283 15.98 1.62 2.18
C TRP A 283 17.01 1.12 1.18
N GLN A 284 16.81 -0.12 0.72
CA GLN A 284 17.54 -0.73 -0.40
C GLN A 284 16.63 -0.88 -1.61
N LEU A 285 17.18 -0.82 -2.82
CA LEU A 285 16.43 -1.10 -4.05
C LEU A 285 16.64 -2.56 -4.48
N ALA A 286 15.65 -3.12 -5.18
CA ALA A 286 15.79 -4.43 -5.80
C ALA A 286 16.86 -4.34 -6.91
N GLY A 287 18.01 -4.98 -6.68
CA GLY A 287 19.19 -4.94 -7.58
C GLY A 287 20.50 -4.57 -6.89
N ASP A 288 20.46 -3.93 -5.72
CA ASP A 288 21.68 -3.52 -5.01
C ASP A 288 22.43 -4.70 -4.35
N ASN A 289 21.78 -5.85 -4.18
CA ASN A 289 22.39 -7.02 -3.53
C ASN A 289 23.48 -7.69 -4.39
N ASP A 290 23.44 -7.56 -5.72
CA ASP A 290 24.42 -8.21 -6.62
C ASP A 290 25.81 -7.57 -6.58
N VAL A 291 25.92 -6.32 -6.11
CA VAL A 291 27.18 -5.58 -6.10
C VAL A 291 28.02 -5.89 -4.87
N LEU A 292 27.38 -6.16 -3.72
CA LEU A 292 28.10 -6.40 -2.46
C LEU A 292 28.67 -7.82 -2.34
N GLU A 293 28.02 -8.84 -2.91
CA GLU A 293 28.57 -10.20 -2.92
C GLU A 293 29.73 -10.37 -3.92
N ASN A 294 29.70 -9.68 -5.07
CA ASN A 294 30.80 -9.76 -6.06
C ASN A 294 32.04 -8.92 -5.69
N SER A 295 31.92 -7.96 -4.77
CA SER A 295 33.04 -7.13 -4.34
C SER A 295 34.00 -7.85 -3.38
N GLN A 296 33.60 -8.99 -2.79
CA GLN A 296 34.49 -9.80 -1.93
C GLN A 296 35.35 -10.79 -2.72
N THR A 297 34.98 -11.14 -3.96
CA THR A 297 35.71 -12.15 -4.75
C THR A 297 36.94 -11.60 -5.49
N ILE A 298 37.07 -10.28 -5.65
CA ILE A 298 38.18 -9.67 -6.44
C ILE A 298 39.41 -9.30 -5.59
N ARG A 299 39.41 -9.52 -4.27
CA ARG A 299 40.59 -9.28 -3.40
C ARG A 299 41.50 -10.49 -3.17
N GLY A 300 41.36 -11.56 -3.96
CA GLY A 300 42.04 -12.85 -3.73
C GLY A 300 43.04 -13.32 -4.80
N VAL A 301 43.46 -12.51 -5.77
CA VAL A 301 44.43 -12.94 -6.81
C VAL A 301 45.43 -11.81 -7.10
N LEU A 302 46.52 -11.75 -6.33
CA LEU A 302 47.81 -11.13 -6.70
C LEU A 302 48.80 -11.31 -5.52
N ILE A 303 49.22 -12.56 -5.30
CA ILE A 303 50.54 -12.86 -4.72
C ILE A 303 50.99 -14.16 -5.39
N ASP A 304 51.86 -14.04 -6.39
CA ASP A 304 53.00 -14.91 -6.68
C ASP A 304 54.01 -14.09 -7.50
#